data_AF-A0A7S4DPM4-F1
#
_entry.id   AF-A0A7S4DPM4-F1
#
_cell.length_a   1.000
_cell.length_b   1.000
_cell.length_c   1.000
_cell.angle_alpha   90.00
_cell.angle_beta   90.00
_cell.angle_gamma   90.00
#
_symmetry.space_group_name_H-M   'P 1'
#
loop_
_entity.id
_entity.type
_entity.pdbx_description
1 polymer ?
#
loop_
_entity_poly.entity_id
_entity_poly.type
_entity_poly.pdbx_seq_one_letter_code
_entity_poly.pdbx_strand_id
1 'polypeptide(L)'
;LFRHMTGVGGRPELIIEGHVDGEWREVPFRFKPGNTSRIPGFIVPHQPRLDWQMWFAALGQPGSAPPWFISLLHRILTQEKTVLRLLGRGTDLPKWLTEGEISGIRVRKYLYHYTNVSEGSLLAGPFWKRENQVEFLPELNRADPRMKHYLKQANLWESKKTAKKRRKRRRQDIASPGIPRALHYLREGVSWLEESIGHEQLVWLALLTALCLGSALRACWRAFRRLPVDDGWDKELEENMKRLERKKMQ
;
A
#
# COMPACT_ATOMS: atom_id res chain seq x y z
N LEU A 1 0.65 16.18 18.82
CA LEU A 1 0.59 14.87 18.13
C LEU A 1 1.99 14.40 17.72
N PHE A 2 2.67 15.10 16.80
CA PHE A 2 3.99 14.68 16.27
C PHE A 2 5.18 14.71 17.26
N ARG A 3 5.12 15.52 18.33
CA ARG A 3 6.16 15.57 19.38
C ARG A 3 6.32 14.26 20.16
N HIS A 4 5.26 13.45 20.26
CA HIS A 4 5.31 12.12 20.87
C HIS A 4 5.57 11.00 19.84
N MET A 5 5.70 11.35 18.56
CA MET A 5 5.91 10.39 17.45
C MET A 5 7.39 10.10 17.17
N THR A 6 8.30 10.85 17.78
CA THR A 6 9.75 10.75 17.53
C THR A 6 10.42 9.57 18.23
N GLY A 7 9.67 8.73 18.96
CA GLY A 7 10.20 7.51 19.54
C GLY A 7 11.20 7.73 20.67
N VAL A 8 11.19 8.90 21.32
CA VAL A 8 12.06 9.23 22.47
C VAL A 8 11.91 8.22 23.63
N GLY A 9 10.75 7.57 23.73
CA GLY A 9 10.49 6.45 24.64
C GLY A 9 10.29 5.11 23.94
N GLY A 10 10.74 4.96 22.70
CA GLY A 10 10.47 3.78 21.86
C GLY A 10 9.19 3.89 21.03
N ARG A 11 9.07 2.99 20.04
CA ARG A 11 7.95 2.91 19.11
C ARG A 11 7.00 1.79 19.54
N PRO A 12 5.75 2.10 19.95
CA PRO A 12 4.79 1.06 20.28
C PRO A 12 4.36 0.33 19.00
N GLU A 13 4.40 -1.00 19.04
CA GLU A 13 4.04 -1.87 17.93
C GLU A 13 3.07 -2.96 18.38
N LEU A 14 2.04 -3.17 17.58
CA LEU A 14 1.16 -4.34 17.72
C LEU A 14 1.71 -5.49 16.89
N ILE A 15 1.99 -6.61 17.55
CA ILE A 15 2.38 -7.88 16.95
C ILE A 15 1.17 -8.80 17.00
N ILE A 16 0.74 -9.23 15.82
CA ILE A 16 -0.34 -10.18 15.63
C ILE A 16 0.29 -11.57 15.63
N GLU A 17 -0.25 -12.48 16.42
CA GLU A 17 0.21 -13.88 16.46
C GLU A 17 -0.95 -14.80 16.12
N GLY A 18 -0.71 -15.74 15.21
CA GLY A 18 -1.65 -16.81 14.85
C GLY A 18 -1.26 -18.12 15.52
N HIS A 19 -2.24 -18.86 16.03
CA HIS A 19 -2.05 -20.18 16.62
C HIS A 19 -2.15 -21.27 15.54
N VAL A 20 -1.03 -21.95 15.28
CA VAL A 20 -0.89 -22.98 14.25
C VAL A 20 -0.06 -24.13 14.82
N ASP A 21 -0.52 -25.36 14.66
CA ASP A 21 0.17 -26.59 15.10
C ASP A 21 0.59 -26.58 16.58
N GLY A 22 -0.20 -25.93 17.45
CA GLY A 22 0.09 -25.84 18.90
C GLY A 22 1.06 -24.72 19.29
N GLU A 23 1.52 -23.92 18.33
CA GLU A 23 2.45 -22.81 18.55
C GLU A 23 1.88 -21.47 18.11
N TRP A 24 2.34 -20.40 18.76
CA TRP A 24 2.01 -19.03 18.37
C TRP A 24 3.08 -18.48 17.44
N ARG A 25 2.67 -18.05 16.24
CA ARG A 25 3.57 -17.54 15.20
C ARG A 25 3.22 -16.11 14.83
N GLU A 26 4.23 -15.25 14.78
CA GLU A 26 4.06 -13.84 14.44
C GLU A 26 3.68 -13.68 12.96
N VAL A 27 2.60 -12.96 12.71
CA VAL A 27 2.17 -12.58 11.35
C VAL A 27 3.12 -11.49 10.83
N PRO A 28 3.86 -11.74 9.74
CA PRO A 28 4.78 -10.75 9.19
C PRO A 28 4.01 -9.63 8.49
N PHE A 29 4.65 -8.46 8.42
CA PHE A 29 4.17 -7.30 7.67
C PHE A 29 5.27 -6.82 6.72
N ARG A 30 4.89 -6.17 5.63
CA ARG A 30 5.85 -5.77 4.59
C ARG A 30 6.79 -4.65 5.02
N PHE A 31 6.33 -3.64 5.76
CA PHE A 31 7.14 -2.46 6.02
C PHE A 31 7.32 -2.15 7.51
N LYS A 32 6.34 -2.45 8.35
CA LYS A 32 6.45 -2.21 9.79
C LYS A 32 7.45 -3.17 10.45
N PRO A 33 8.06 -2.75 11.56
CA PRO A 33 8.84 -3.60 12.44
C PRO A 33 8.06 -4.83 12.90
N GLY A 34 8.79 -5.92 13.05
CA GLY A 34 8.30 -7.21 13.53
C GLY A 34 9.51 -7.98 14.02
N ASN A 35 10.04 -8.87 13.19
CA ASN A 35 11.32 -9.54 13.46
C ASN A 35 12.43 -8.49 13.72
N THR A 36 13.10 -8.63 14.86
CA THR A 36 14.13 -7.69 15.34
C THR A 36 15.40 -7.71 14.51
N SER A 37 15.69 -8.81 13.84
CA SER A 37 16.84 -8.97 12.94
C SER A 37 16.54 -8.50 11.52
N ARG A 38 15.31 -8.09 11.23
CA ARG A 38 14.96 -7.61 9.90
C ARG A 38 15.42 -6.17 9.69
N ILE A 39 16.17 -5.97 8.61
CA ILE A 39 16.60 -4.64 8.16
C ILE A 39 15.36 -3.77 7.88
N PRO A 40 15.29 -2.53 8.40
CA PRO A 40 14.26 -1.57 8.01
C PRO A 40 14.31 -1.33 6.50
N GLY A 41 13.16 -1.45 5.82
CA GLY A 41 13.09 -1.18 4.39
C GLY A 41 13.08 0.32 4.08
N PHE A 42 13.60 0.70 2.91
CA PHE A 42 13.39 2.03 2.36
C PHE A 42 11.99 2.10 1.75
N ILE A 43 11.14 3.00 2.27
CA ILE A 43 9.72 3.05 1.90
C ILE A 43 9.38 4.24 0.98
N VAL A 44 10.21 5.28 0.91
CA VAL A 44 9.94 6.47 0.10
C VAL A 44 10.06 6.12 -1.39
N PRO A 45 9.14 6.57 -2.28
CA PRO A 45 8.02 7.50 -2.07
C PRO A 45 6.69 6.83 -1.66
N HIS A 46 6.67 5.51 -1.49
CA HIS A 46 5.49 4.76 -1.09
C HIS A 46 5.13 5.06 0.38
N GLN A 47 3.83 5.22 0.67
CA GLN A 47 3.33 5.40 2.03
C GLN A 47 2.50 4.18 2.42
N PRO A 48 3.06 3.22 3.20
CA PRO A 48 2.35 2.02 3.59
C PRO A 48 1.16 2.36 4.50
N ARG A 49 -0.05 2.41 3.92
CA ARG A 49 -1.26 2.86 4.62
C ARG A 49 -1.65 1.92 5.76
N LEU A 50 -1.50 0.61 5.59
CA LEU A 50 -1.82 -0.35 6.64
C LEU A 50 -0.88 -0.20 7.84
N ASP A 51 0.42 -0.09 7.59
CA ASP A 51 1.46 0.07 8.62
C ASP A 51 1.26 1.36 9.42
N TRP A 52 0.81 2.44 8.76
CA TRP A 52 0.41 3.67 9.45
C TRP A 52 -0.80 3.44 10.35
N GLN A 53 -1.87 2.80 9.84
CA GLN A 53 -3.04 2.48 10.65
C GLN A 53 -2.68 1.60 11.85
N MET A 54 -1.78 0.62 11.67
CA MET A 54 -1.26 -0.22 12.75
C MET A 54 -0.54 0.60 13.83
N TRP A 55 0.26 1.59 13.43
CA TRP A 55 0.93 2.48 14.37
C TRP A 55 -0.07 3.30 15.19
N PHE A 56 -1.13 3.83 14.59
CA PHE A 56 -2.21 4.50 15.34
C PHE A 56 -2.93 3.55 16.29
N ALA A 57 -3.22 2.31 15.85
CA ALA A 57 -3.84 1.31 16.72
C ALA A 57 -2.97 1.00 17.95
N ALA A 58 -1.63 0.98 17.78
CA ALA A 58 -0.70 0.73 18.87
C ALA A 58 -0.70 1.83 19.94
N LEU A 59 -1.15 3.05 19.63
CA LEU A 59 -1.30 4.13 20.62
C LEU A 59 -2.50 3.92 21.56
N GLY A 60 -3.44 3.06 21.19
CA GLY A 60 -4.60 2.72 22.01
C GLY A 60 -4.23 2.01 23.32
N GLN A 61 -5.18 2.02 24.24
CA GLN A 61 -5.12 1.24 25.48
C GLN A 61 -5.39 -0.25 25.19
N PRO A 62 -4.80 -1.18 25.96
CA PRO A 62 -5.15 -2.59 25.91
C PRO A 62 -6.66 -2.83 26.02
N GLY A 63 -7.19 -3.75 25.23
CA GLY A 63 -8.63 -4.03 25.13
C GLY A 63 -9.42 -3.06 24.25
N SER A 64 -8.88 -1.88 23.93
CA SER A 64 -9.57 -0.85 23.13
C SER A 64 -9.09 -0.85 21.67
N ALA A 65 -9.37 -1.94 20.96
CA ALA A 65 -9.02 -2.06 19.54
C ALA A 65 -10.03 -1.35 18.61
N PRO A 66 -9.58 -0.60 17.59
CA PRO A 66 -10.49 0.03 16.65
C PRO A 66 -11.21 -1.02 15.77
N PRO A 67 -12.46 -0.77 15.33
CA PRO A 67 -13.24 -1.80 14.62
C PRO A 67 -12.63 -2.31 13.32
N TRP A 68 -11.91 -1.45 12.58
CA TRP A 68 -11.21 -1.87 11.36
C TRP A 68 -10.10 -2.89 11.67
N PHE A 69 -9.46 -2.78 12.84
CA PHE A 69 -8.39 -3.68 13.26
C PHE A 69 -8.96 -5.05 13.66
N ILE A 70 -10.09 -5.06 14.38
CA ILE A 70 -10.83 -6.31 14.64
C ILE A 70 -11.27 -6.97 13.33
N SER A 71 -11.69 -6.19 12.32
CA SER A 71 -12.00 -6.72 10.98
C SER A 71 -10.77 -7.30 10.28
N LEU A 72 -9.61 -6.66 10.40
CA LEU A 72 -8.34 -7.18 9.91
C LEU A 72 -8.01 -8.53 10.55
N LEU A 73 -8.07 -8.65 11.88
CA LEU A 73 -7.81 -9.89 12.61
C LEU A 73 -8.74 -11.02 12.16
N HIS A 74 -10.04 -10.75 12.04
CA HIS A 74 -11.00 -11.72 11.53
C HIS A 74 -10.68 -12.17 10.09
N ARG A 75 -10.26 -11.26 9.22
CA ARG A 75 -9.90 -11.58 7.82
C ARG A 75 -8.57 -12.31 7.70
N ILE A 76 -7.63 -12.10 8.62
CA ILE A 76 -6.41 -12.91 8.74
C ILE A 76 -6.75 -14.32 9.22
N LEU A 77 -7.56 -14.44 10.28
CA LEU A 77 -8.01 -15.71 10.85
C LEU A 77 -8.83 -16.55 9.85
N THR A 78 -9.58 -15.88 8.97
CA THR A 78 -10.32 -16.52 7.87
C THR A 78 -9.52 -16.64 6.58
N GLN A 79 -8.23 -16.25 6.60
CA GLN A 79 -7.25 -16.31 5.51
C GLN A 79 -7.76 -15.72 4.20
N GLU A 80 -8.38 -14.55 4.26
CA GLU A 80 -8.88 -13.87 3.08
C GLU A 80 -7.71 -13.39 2.20
N LYS A 81 -7.53 -14.02 1.03
CA LYS A 81 -6.41 -13.76 0.09
C LYS A 81 -6.20 -12.29 -0.29
N THR A 82 -7.26 -11.47 -0.31
CA THR A 82 -7.18 -10.03 -0.58
C THR A 82 -6.54 -9.25 0.57
N VAL A 83 -6.76 -9.70 1.80
CA VAL A 83 -6.19 -9.11 3.02
C VAL A 83 -4.77 -9.60 3.26
N LEU A 84 -4.50 -10.89 3.07
CA LEU A 84 -3.14 -11.42 3.20
C LEU A 84 -2.15 -10.72 2.25
N ARG A 85 -2.59 -10.37 1.04
CA ARG A 85 -1.80 -9.55 0.09
C ARG A 85 -1.40 -8.15 0.60
N LEU A 86 -2.05 -7.64 1.65
CA LEU A 86 -1.64 -6.38 2.29
C LEU A 86 -0.44 -6.59 3.23
N LEU A 87 -0.27 -7.82 3.75
CA LEU A 87 0.80 -8.17 4.68
C LEU A 87 2.11 -8.50 3.96
N GLY A 88 2.02 -9.06 2.75
CA GLY A 88 3.16 -9.44 1.93
C GLY A 88 2.72 -10.02 0.58
N ARG A 89 3.68 -10.25 -0.32
CA ARG A 89 3.43 -10.94 -1.59
C ARG A 89 3.54 -12.44 -1.41
N GLY A 90 3.01 -13.22 -2.37
CA GLY A 90 2.80 -14.66 -2.22
C GLY A 90 4.00 -15.43 -1.66
N THR A 91 5.20 -15.20 -2.21
CA THR A 91 6.45 -15.84 -1.78
C THR A 91 7.01 -15.30 -0.46
N ASP A 92 6.66 -14.06 -0.09
CA ASP A 92 7.16 -13.39 1.12
C ASP A 92 6.40 -13.85 2.36
N LEU A 93 5.20 -14.40 2.19
CA LEU A 93 4.37 -14.86 3.29
C LEU A 93 4.67 -16.32 3.61
N PRO A 94 4.76 -16.67 4.91
CA PRO A 94 5.03 -18.03 5.31
C PRO A 94 3.84 -18.94 4.99
N LYS A 95 4.12 -20.17 4.57
CA LYS A 95 3.10 -21.15 4.14
C LYS A 95 2.02 -21.40 5.20
N TRP A 96 2.39 -21.40 6.49
CA TRP A 96 1.43 -21.57 7.58
C TRP A 96 0.33 -20.49 7.58
N LEU A 97 0.62 -19.28 7.09
CA LEU A 97 -0.34 -18.17 7.04
C LEU A 97 -1.24 -18.26 5.82
N THR A 98 -0.75 -18.81 4.69
CA THR A 98 -1.48 -18.89 3.42
C THR A 98 -2.22 -20.21 3.22
N GLU A 99 -1.71 -21.31 3.78
CA GLU A 99 -2.17 -22.68 3.58
C GLU A 99 -2.51 -23.42 4.88
N GLY A 100 -1.88 -23.06 6.00
CA GLY A 100 -2.11 -23.72 7.30
C GLY A 100 -3.44 -23.34 7.94
N GLU A 101 -3.87 -24.07 8.97
CA GLU A 101 -5.08 -23.74 9.72
C GLU A 101 -4.75 -22.85 10.93
N ILE A 102 -5.27 -21.62 10.93
CA ILE A 102 -5.13 -20.68 12.04
C ILE A 102 -6.33 -20.86 12.96
N SER A 103 -6.10 -21.53 14.09
CA SER A 103 -7.16 -21.85 15.06
C SER A 103 -7.54 -20.67 15.96
N GLY A 104 -6.57 -19.80 16.24
CA GLY A 104 -6.72 -18.63 17.10
C GLY A 104 -5.80 -17.48 16.69
N ILE A 105 -6.13 -16.27 17.12
CA ILE A 105 -5.34 -15.06 16.89
C ILE A 105 -5.27 -14.25 18.18
N ARG A 106 -4.10 -13.72 18.53
CA ARG A 106 -3.93 -12.80 19.67
C ARG A 106 -3.07 -11.62 19.28
N VAL A 107 -3.11 -10.57 20.09
CA VAL A 107 -2.33 -9.35 19.82
C VAL A 107 -1.54 -8.94 21.05
N ARG A 108 -0.23 -8.79 20.86
CA ARG A 108 0.70 -8.30 21.86
C ARG A 108 1.19 -6.92 21.47
N LYS A 109 1.33 -6.05 22.45
CA LYS A 109 1.92 -4.73 22.29
C LYS A 109 3.34 -4.76 22.85
N TYR A 110 4.29 -4.28 22.07
CA TYR A 110 5.69 -4.15 22.45
C TYR A 110 6.16 -2.72 22.24
N LEU A 111 7.25 -2.38 22.89
CA LEU A 111 7.97 -1.13 22.67
C LEU A 111 9.28 -1.43 21.94
N TYR A 112 9.42 -0.92 20.72
CA TYR A 112 10.58 -1.13 19.86
C TYR A 112 11.56 0.04 19.96
N HIS A 113 12.83 -0.27 20.13
CA HIS A 113 13.94 0.67 20.11
C HIS A 113 14.93 0.25 19.03
N TYR A 114 15.56 1.22 18.38
CA TYR A 114 16.73 0.92 17.57
C TYR A 114 17.84 0.39 18.48
N THR A 115 18.57 -0.62 18.00
CA THR A 115 19.79 -1.05 18.69
C THR A 115 20.85 0.04 18.55
N ASN A 116 21.58 0.30 19.64
CA ASN A 116 22.73 1.19 19.58
C ASN A 116 23.82 0.51 18.77
N VAL A 117 24.33 1.23 17.77
CA VAL A 117 25.48 0.80 16.97
C VAL A 117 26.74 1.10 17.79
N SER A 118 27.03 0.29 18.80
CA SER A 118 28.34 0.33 19.45
C SER A 118 29.34 -0.46 18.59
N GLU A 119 30.25 0.28 17.95
CA GLU A 119 31.49 -0.14 17.29
C GLU A 119 31.54 -1.57 16.74
N GLY A 120 31.26 -1.73 15.43
CA GLY A 120 31.92 -2.78 14.65
C GLY A 120 31.10 -3.54 13.62
N SER A 121 29.77 -3.64 13.73
CA SER A 121 29.00 -4.28 12.65
C SER A 121 27.52 -3.91 12.60
N LEU A 122 27.20 -2.97 11.70
CA LEU A 122 25.81 -2.65 11.29
C LEU A 122 25.07 -3.85 10.69
N LEU A 123 25.78 -4.94 10.35
CA LEU A 123 25.24 -6.07 9.60
C LEU A 123 25.23 -7.39 10.40
N ALA A 124 25.82 -7.45 11.60
CA ALA A 124 25.89 -8.68 12.40
C ALA A 124 24.88 -8.74 13.55
N GLY A 125 24.28 -7.61 13.95
CA GLY A 125 23.35 -7.52 15.09
C GLY A 125 21.88 -7.33 14.68
N PRO A 126 20.92 -7.59 15.60
CA PRO A 126 19.53 -7.20 15.37
C PRO A 126 19.41 -5.68 15.24
N PHE A 127 18.51 -5.21 14.37
CA PHE A 127 18.26 -3.78 14.12
C PHE A 127 17.33 -3.17 15.17
N TRP A 128 16.56 -4.02 15.85
CA TRP A 128 15.60 -3.60 16.86
C TRP A 128 15.79 -4.38 18.16
N LYS A 129 15.58 -3.69 19.27
CA LYS A 129 15.31 -4.29 20.57
C LYS A 129 13.83 -4.07 20.88
N ARG A 130 13.15 -5.09 21.40
CA ARG A 130 11.75 -4.97 21.86
C ARG A 130 11.65 -5.30 23.35
N GLU A 131 10.83 -4.54 24.06
CA GLU A 131 10.59 -4.68 25.50
C GLU A 131 9.13 -4.38 25.86
N ASN A 132 8.79 -4.47 27.14
CA ASN A 132 7.48 -4.12 27.70
C ASN A 132 6.31 -4.79 26.97
N GLN A 133 6.39 -6.13 26.89
CA GLN A 133 5.33 -6.92 26.29
C GLN A 133 4.07 -6.86 27.14
N VAL A 134 3.02 -6.27 26.59
CA VAL A 134 1.69 -6.22 27.20
C VAL A 134 0.70 -6.95 26.31
N GLU A 135 -0.23 -7.70 26.90
CA GLU A 135 -1.36 -8.24 26.16
C GLU A 135 -2.26 -7.08 25.71
N PHE A 136 -2.46 -6.94 24.39
CA PHE A 136 -3.32 -5.89 23.84
C PHE A 136 -4.73 -6.40 23.57
N LEU A 137 -4.84 -7.61 23.02
CA LEU A 137 -6.09 -8.34 22.91
C LEU A 137 -5.84 -9.79 23.32
N PRO A 138 -6.79 -10.39 24.08
CA PRO A 138 -6.72 -11.81 24.40
C PRO A 138 -6.87 -12.64 23.12
N GLU A 139 -6.70 -13.95 23.26
CA GLU A 139 -7.00 -14.87 22.18
C GLU A 139 -8.45 -14.74 21.70
N LEU A 140 -8.58 -14.62 20.38
CA LEU A 140 -9.82 -14.63 19.64
C LEU A 140 -9.78 -15.79 18.66
N ASN A 141 -10.86 -16.56 18.59
CA ASN A 141 -11.03 -17.61 17.61
C ASN A 141 -12.17 -17.28 16.64
N ARG A 142 -12.34 -18.11 15.61
CA ARG A 142 -13.31 -17.86 14.54
C ARG A 142 -14.76 -17.92 15.02
N ALA A 143 -15.02 -18.74 16.04
CA ALA A 143 -16.33 -18.92 16.63
C ALA A 143 -16.64 -17.94 17.76
N ASP A 144 -15.66 -17.09 18.14
CA ASP A 144 -15.77 -16.22 19.31
C ASP A 144 -16.94 -15.22 19.14
N PRO A 145 -17.94 -15.28 20.03
CA PRO A 145 -19.07 -14.35 19.99
C PRO A 145 -18.64 -12.89 20.11
N ARG A 146 -17.55 -12.59 20.82
CA ARG A 146 -17.02 -11.23 21.04
C ARG A 146 -16.61 -10.60 19.71
N MET A 147 -15.87 -11.33 18.88
CA MET A 147 -15.45 -10.90 17.54
C MET A 147 -16.66 -10.51 16.68
N LYS A 148 -17.67 -11.40 16.65
CA LYS A 148 -18.91 -11.16 15.89
C LYS A 148 -19.67 -9.95 16.41
N HIS A 149 -19.73 -9.76 17.72
CA HIS A 149 -20.38 -8.63 18.36
C HIS A 149 -19.72 -7.30 17.96
N TYR A 150 -18.39 -7.18 18.09
CA TYR A 150 -17.64 -5.99 17.67
C TYR A 150 -17.88 -5.63 16.20
N LEU A 151 -17.80 -6.62 15.31
CA LEU A 151 -17.97 -6.38 13.87
C LEU A 151 -19.40 -5.97 13.51
N LYS A 152 -20.41 -6.51 14.21
CA LYS A 152 -21.80 -6.12 14.01
C LYS A 152 -22.06 -4.68 14.45
N GLN A 153 -21.57 -4.30 15.63
CA GLN A 153 -21.72 -2.92 16.14
C GLN A 153 -21.12 -1.89 15.19
N ALA A 154 -20.00 -2.23 14.54
CA ALA A 154 -19.34 -1.37 13.58
C ALA A 154 -19.88 -1.45 12.15
N ASN A 155 -20.96 -2.22 11.90
CA ASN A 155 -21.47 -2.51 10.55
C ASN A 155 -20.43 -3.11 9.58
N LEU A 156 -19.45 -3.83 10.12
CA LEU A 156 -18.38 -4.51 9.37
C LEU A 156 -18.61 -6.03 9.24
N TRP A 157 -19.66 -6.56 9.86
CA TRP A 157 -20.02 -7.97 9.75
C TRP A 157 -20.69 -8.27 8.40
N GLU A 158 -19.98 -8.98 7.52
CA GLU A 158 -20.53 -9.42 6.24
C GLU A 158 -21.19 -10.80 6.36
N SER A 159 -22.45 -10.92 5.94
CA SER A 159 -23.08 -12.23 5.73
C SER A 159 -22.51 -12.92 4.48
N LYS A 160 -22.53 -14.27 4.46
CA LYS A 160 -22.15 -15.05 3.25
C LYS A 160 -22.92 -14.59 2.01
N LYS A 161 -24.20 -14.23 2.15
CA LYS A 161 -25.05 -13.73 1.05
C LYS A 161 -24.53 -12.38 0.52
N THR A 162 -24.22 -11.45 1.42
CA THR A 162 -23.69 -10.11 1.08
C THR A 162 -22.34 -10.22 0.38
N ALA A 163 -21.44 -11.06 0.91
CA ALA A 163 -20.13 -11.31 0.32
C ALA A 163 -20.24 -11.90 -1.10
N LYS A 164 -21.14 -12.87 -1.31
CA LYS A 164 -21.41 -13.47 -2.63
C LYS A 164 -21.92 -12.43 -3.64
N LYS A 165 -22.85 -11.56 -3.22
CA LYS A 165 -23.38 -10.47 -4.06
C LYS A 165 -22.28 -9.49 -4.46
N ARG A 166 -21.40 -9.08 -3.51
CA ARG A 166 -20.26 -8.19 -3.78
C ARG A 166 -19.26 -8.81 -4.76
N ARG A 167 -18.91 -10.10 -4.57
CA ARG A 167 -18.04 -10.84 -5.50
C ARG A 167 -18.63 -10.91 -6.92
N LYS A 168 -19.94 -11.14 -7.04
CA LYS A 168 -20.63 -11.14 -8.34
C LYS A 168 -20.54 -9.77 -9.03
N ARG A 169 -20.84 -8.69 -8.30
CA ARG A 169 -20.70 -7.31 -8.83
C ARG A 169 -19.28 -7.03 -9.29
N ARG A 170 -18.28 -7.31 -8.45
CA ARG A 170 -16.87 -7.05 -8.79
C ARG A 170 -16.40 -7.82 -10.02
N ARG A 171 -16.89 -9.06 -10.22
CA ARG A 171 -16.63 -9.82 -11.45
C ARG A 171 -17.28 -9.17 -12.68
N GLN A 172 -18.51 -8.66 -12.54
CA GLN A 172 -19.18 -7.91 -13.60
C GLN A 172 -18.45 -6.61 -13.94
N ASP A 173 -17.94 -5.89 -12.93
CA ASP A 173 -17.17 -4.65 -13.14
C ASP A 173 -15.84 -4.92 -13.88
N ILE A 174 -15.14 -6.01 -13.54
CA ILE A 174 -13.91 -6.43 -14.24
C ILE A 174 -14.20 -6.90 -15.66
N ALA A 175 -15.33 -7.58 -15.87
CA ALA A 175 -15.75 -8.05 -17.20
C ALA A 175 -16.27 -6.91 -18.11
N SER A 176 -16.67 -5.78 -17.52
CA SER A 176 -17.19 -4.63 -18.26
C SER A 176 -16.07 -3.99 -19.11
N PRO A 177 -16.31 -3.71 -20.40
CA PRO A 177 -15.35 -2.98 -21.23
C PRO A 177 -15.15 -1.55 -20.67
N GLY A 178 -13.90 -1.10 -20.54
CA GLY A 178 -13.58 0.28 -20.16
C GLY A 178 -12.52 0.42 -19.07
N ILE A 179 -12.59 1.55 -18.35
CA ILE A 179 -11.59 2.03 -17.38
C ILE A 179 -11.25 0.99 -16.27
N PRO A 180 -12.22 0.29 -15.64
CA PRO A 180 -11.90 -0.67 -14.58
C PRO A 180 -11.05 -1.85 -15.05
N ARG A 181 -11.29 -2.33 -16.27
CA ARG A 181 -10.55 -3.43 -16.89
C ARG A 181 -9.16 -2.99 -17.31
N ALA A 182 -9.02 -1.79 -17.89
CA ALA A 182 -7.73 -1.19 -18.20
C ALA A 182 -6.87 -0.97 -16.94
N LEU A 183 -7.44 -0.42 -15.87
CA LEU A 183 -6.76 -0.24 -14.58
C LEU A 183 -6.36 -1.56 -13.93
N HIS A 184 -7.17 -2.62 -14.10
CA HIS A 184 -6.84 -3.95 -13.62
C HIS A 184 -5.60 -4.51 -14.34
N TYR A 185 -5.57 -4.46 -15.68
CA TYR A 185 -4.41 -4.93 -16.45
C TYR A 185 -3.17 -4.10 -16.20
N LEU A 186 -3.29 -2.77 -16.08
CA LEU A 186 -2.17 -1.91 -15.69
C LEU A 186 -1.64 -2.29 -14.32
N ARG A 187 -2.52 -2.51 -13.33
CA ARG A 187 -2.13 -2.94 -12.00
C ARG A 187 -1.46 -4.32 -12.00
N GLU A 188 -1.98 -5.26 -12.76
CA GLU A 188 -1.38 -6.61 -12.87
C GLU A 188 -0.01 -6.56 -13.55
N GLY A 189 0.12 -5.81 -14.65
CA GLY A 189 1.39 -5.60 -15.34
C GLY A 189 2.43 -4.93 -14.45
N VAL A 190 2.04 -3.89 -13.71
CA VAL A 190 2.91 -3.24 -12.71
C VAL A 190 3.27 -4.21 -11.58
N SER A 191 2.33 -5.04 -11.11
CA SER A 191 2.62 -5.99 -10.04
C SER A 191 3.62 -7.08 -10.46
N TRP A 192 3.53 -7.56 -11.70
CA TRP A 192 4.46 -8.52 -12.32
C TRP A 192 5.85 -7.91 -12.50
N LEU A 193 5.91 -6.68 -13.02
CA LEU A 193 7.16 -5.92 -13.12
C LEU A 193 7.81 -5.69 -11.74
N GLU A 194 7.01 -5.43 -10.70
CA GLU A 194 7.50 -5.21 -9.33
C GLU A 194 8.04 -6.50 -8.70
N GLU A 195 7.53 -7.65 -9.15
CA GLU A 195 8.01 -8.97 -8.72
C GLU A 195 9.30 -9.39 -9.44
N SER A 196 9.51 -8.94 -10.69
CA SER A 196 10.71 -9.28 -11.46
C SER A 196 11.92 -8.37 -11.20
N ILE A 197 11.69 -7.07 -10.96
CA ILE A 197 12.77 -6.06 -10.93
C ILE A 197 12.97 -5.47 -9.53
N GLY A 198 12.01 -5.69 -8.62
CA GLY A 198 12.00 -5.09 -7.29
C GLY A 198 11.52 -3.64 -7.29
N HIS A 199 10.83 -3.24 -6.22
CA HIS A 199 10.16 -1.93 -6.14
C HIS A 199 11.15 -0.74 -6.26
N GLU A 200 12.38 -0.90 -5.77
CA GLU A 200 13.45 0.10 -5.87
C GLU A 200 13.77 0.44 -7.34
N GLN A 201 14.00 -0.59 -8.17
CA GLN A 201 14.40 -0.40 -9.56
C GLN A 201 13.26 0.11 -10.44
N LEU A 202 12.01 -0.24 -10.14
CA LEU A 202 10.85 0.33 -10.83
C LEU A 202 10.68 1.83 -10.59
N VAL A 203 10.96 2.29 -9.36
CA VAL A 203 10.92 3.73 -9.06
C VAL A 203 12.00 4.45 -9.85
N TRP A 204 13.22 3.90 -9.93
CA TRP A 204 14.29 4.46 -10.77
C TRP A 204 13.94 4.44 -12.26
N LEU A 205 13.35 3.36 -12.76
CA LEU A 205 12.90 3.26 -14.15
C LEU A 205 11.80 4.28 -14.47
N ALA A 206 10.85 4.47 -13.56
CA ALA A 206 9.77 5.46 -13.68
C ALA A 206 10.33 6.90 -13.64
N LEU A 207 11.32 7.16 -12.79
CA LEU A 207 11.97 8.47 -12.70
C LEU A 207 12.81 8.76 -13.94
N LEU A 208 13.57 7.78 -14.43
CA LEU A 208 14.37 7.90 -15.66
C LEU A 208 13.46 8.11 -16.89
N THR A 209 12.36 7.37 -17.00
CA THR A 209 11.39 7.57 -18.09
C THR A 209 10.72 8.94 -18.02
N ALA A 210 10.34 9.42 -16.83
CA ALA A 210 9.81 10.77 -16.65
C ALA A 210 10.82 11.87 -17.01
N LEU A 211 12.10 11.67 -16.65
CA LEU A 211 13.19 12.58 -17.02
C LEU A 211 13.43 12.62 -18.54
N CYS A 212 13.43 11.45 -19.20
CA CYS A 212 13.57 11.33 -20.65
C CYS A 212 12.36 11.93 -21.41
N LEU A 213 11.14 11.71 -20.93
CA LEU A 213 9.95 12.35 -21.50
C LEU A 213 9.98 13.88 -21.31
N GLY A 214 10.43 14.35 -20.14
CA GLY A 214 10.59 15.77 -19.87
C GLY A 214 11.71 16.44 -20.69
N SER A 215 12.78 15.72 -21.04
CA SER A 215 13.83 16.23 -21.94
C SER A 215 13.35 16.24 -23.40
N ALA A 216 12.63 15.20 -23.84
CA ALA A 216 12.02 15.12 -25.17
C ALA A 216 10.97 16.22 -25.39
N LEU A 217 10.07 16.46 -24.43
CA LEU A 217 9.09 17.54 -24.51
C LEU A 217 9.75 18.92 -24.57
N ARG A 218 10.84 19.14 -23.81
CA ARG A 218 11.62 20.38 -23.88
C ARG A 218 12.34 20.53 -25.23
N ALA A 219 12.85 19.46 -25.81
CA ALA A 219 13.44 19.47 -27.14
C ALA A 219 12.41 19.79 -28.22
N CYS A 220 11.24 19.14 -28.18
CA CYS A 220 10.11 19.44 -29.08
C CYS A 220 9.63 20.89 -28.96
N TRP A 221 9.50 21.41 -27.73
CA TRP A 221 9.10 22.81 -27.52
C TRP A 221 10.14 23.81 -28.04
N ARG A 222 11.45 23.52 -27.88
CA ARG A 222 12.52 24.33 -28.47
C ARG A 222 12.54 24.27 -29.99
N ALA A 223 12.28 23.10 -30.58
CA ALA A 223 12.18 22.93 -32.03
C ALA A 223 10.97 23.70 -32.59
N PHE A 224 9.81 23.60 -31.93
CA PHE A 224 8.60 24.34 -32.28
C PHE A 224 8.81 25.85 -32.23
N ARG A 225 9.51 26.37 -31.19
CA ARG A 225 9.86 27.79 -31.10
C ARG A 225 10.85 28.29 -32.16
N ARG A 226 11.57 27.39 -32.83
CA ARG A 226 12.52 27.73 -33.91
C ARG A 226 11.92 27.63 -35.30
N LEU A 227 10.66 27.18 -35.41
CA LEU A 227 9.96 27.24 -36.68
C LEU A 227 9.79 28.73 -37.02
N PRO A 228 10.28 29.19 -38.19
CA PRO A 228 9.99 30.54 -38.64
C PRO A 228 8.47 30.66 -38.75
N VAL A 229 7.93 31.72 -38.14
CA VAL A 229 6.58 32.16 -38.48
C VAL A 229 6.67 32.64 -39.92
N ASP A 230 6.01 31.91 -40.83
CA ASP A 230 6.02 32.24 -42.24
C ASP A 230 5.10 33.46 -42.45
N ASP A 231 5.67 34.66 -42.43
CA ASP A 231 4.99 35.95 -42.63
C ASP A 231 4.35 36.08 -44.03
N GLY A 232 4.47 35.06 -44.89
CA GLY A 232 3.86 35.00 -46.22
C GLY A 232 2.34 34.89 -46.20
N TRP A 233 1.76 34.22 -45.20
CA TRP A 233 0.31 34.02 -45.10
C TRP A 233 -0.46 35.32 -44.86
N ASP A 234 0.10 36.22 -44.05
CA ASP A 234 -0.55 37.50 -43.72
C ASP A 234 -0.61 38.42 -44.95
N LYS A 235 0.42 38.43 -45.80
CA LYS A 235 0.44 39.25 -47.03
C LYS A 235 -0.56 38.76 -48.07
N GLU A 236 -0.68 37.44 -48.24
CA GLU A 236 -1.61 36.85 -49.20
C GLU A 236 -3.09 37.06 -48.77
N LEU A 237 -3.36 36.98 -47.47
CA LEU A 237 -4.68 37.32 -46.91
C LEU A 237 -5.02 38.80 -47.10
N GLU A 238 -4.06 39.69 -46.87
CA GLU A 238 -4.28 41.14 -47.01
C GLU A 238 -4.53 41.54 -48.48
N GLU A 239 -3.82 40.93 -49.42
CA GLU A 239 -4.07 41.13 -50.86
C GLU A 239 -5.44 40.59 -51.30
N ASN A 240 -5.83 39.41 -50.80
CA ASN A 240 -7.12 38.81 -51.12
C ASN A 240 -8.29 39.64 -50.54
N MET A 241 -8.13 40.20 -49.35
CA MET A 241 -9.09 41.14 -48.76
C MET A 241 -9.23 42.42 -49.59
N LYS A 242 -8.10 43.02 -50.00
CA LYS A 242 -8.09 44.22 -50.87
C LYS A 242 -8.68 43.94 -52.26
N ARG A 243 -8.57 42.70 -52.77
CA ARG A 243 -9.25 42.28 -54.03
C ARG A 243 -10.75 42.15 -53.84
N LEU A 244 -11.20 41.61 -52.71
CA LEU A 244 -12.63 41.45 -52.41
C LEU A 244 -13.33 42.79 -52.19
N GLU A 245 -12.68 43.75 -51.51
CA GLU A 245 -13.22 45.09 -51.33
C GLU A 245 -13.35 45.85 -52.65
N ARG A 246 -12.35 45.75 -53.54
CA ARG A 246 -12.42 46.34 -54.89
C ARG A 246 -13.56 45.76 -55.73
N LYS A 247 -13.85 44.46 -55.58
CA LYS A 247 -14.99 43.80 -56.25
C LYS A 247 -16.36 44.19 -55.69
N LYS A 248 -16.44 44.71 -54.47
CA LYS A 248 -17.71 45.19 -53.87
C LYS A 248 -18.06 46.63 -54.23
N MET A 249 -17.11 47.38 -54.79
CA MET A 249 -17.25 48.81 -55.13
C MET A 249 -17.52 49.06 -56.63
N GLN A 250 -17.63 48.00 -57.44
CA GLN A 250 -18.10 48.00 -58.83
C GLN A 250 -19.49 47.37 -58.90
#